data_AF-A0A7C6IQE0-F1
#
_entry.id   AF-A0A7C6IQE0-F1
#
_cell.length_a   1.000
_cell.length_b   1.000
_cell.length_c   1.000
_cell.angle_alpha   90.00
_cell.angle_beta   90.00
_cell.angle_gamma   90.00
#
_symmetry.space_group_name_H-M   'P 1'
#
loop_
_entity.id
_entity.type
_entity.pdbx_description
1 polymer ?
#
loop_
_entity_poly.entity_id
_entity_poly.type
_entity_poly.pdbx_seq_one_letter_code
_entity_poly.pdbx_strand_id
1 'polypeptide(L)'
;MKKIAIVSFNGEMPCFVHALLNVWNYHQRGYDVALIVEGASCARLGDISKSPQASLWNNIREAGLVRSVCKACAAMMNTLEIAQEQELPIDGALSGHSDLEFFTKEGYDIILF
;
A
#
# COMPACT_ATOMS: atom_id res chain seq x y z
N MET A 1 2.34 14.33 15.78
CA MET A 1 1.26 13.54 15.13
C MET A 1 1.73 12.09 15.12
N LYS A 2 0.89 11.12 15.50
CA LYS A 2 1.34 9.72 15.49
C LYS A 2 1.44 9.22 14.03
N LYS A 3 2.50 8.47 13.73
CA LYS A 3 2.82 7.96 12.40
C LYS A 3 2.53 6.46 12.35
N ILE A 4 1.74 6.01 11.36
CA ILE A 4 1.34 4.61 11.19
C ILE A 4 1.63 4.15 9.77
N ALA A 5 2.43 3.10 9.62
CA ALA A 5 2.67 2.45 8.34
C ALA A 5 1.91 1.12 8.33
N ILE A 6 0.95 0.98 7.42
CA ILE A 6 0.22 -0.26 7.18
C ILE A 6 0.87 -0.96 6.00
N VAL A 7 1.44 -2.12 6.26
CA VAL A 7 2.01 -3.00 5.25
C VAL A 7 0.96 -4.06 4.93
N SER A 8 0.46 -4.07 3.69
CA SER A 8 -0.34 -5.17 3.19
C SER A 8 0.58 -6.17 2.50
N PHE A 9 0.56 -7.42 2.95
CA PHE A 9 1.41 -8.48 2.41
C PHE A 9 0.57 -9.62 1.83
N ASN A 10 -0.55 -9.94 2.49
CA ASN A 10 -1.43 -11.03 2.10
C ASN A 10 -2.22 -10.72 0.83
N GLY A 11 -2.40 -11.74 -0.01
CA GLY A 11 -2.97 -11.59 -1.34
C GLY A 11 -4.49 -11.51 -1.33
N GLU A 12 -5.16 -12.12 -0.36
CA GLU A 12 -6.60 -12.25 -0.28
C GLU A 12 -7.28 -10.87 -0.29
N MET A 13 -8.27 -10.67 -1.18
CA MET A 13 -9.00 -9.40 -1.29
C MET A 13 -9.56 -8.92 0.06
N PRO A 14 -10.15 -9.78 0.92
CA PRO A 14 -10.54 -9.35 2.26
C PRO A 14 -9.37 -8.78 3.09
N CYS A 15 -8.17 -9.37 3.08
CA CYS A 15 -7.02 -8.86 3.84
C CYS A 15 -6.61 -7.47 3.32
N PHE A 16 -6.50 -7.33 1.99
CA PHE A 16 -6.18 -6.04 1.37
C PHE A 16 -7.23 -4.96 1.71
N VAL A 17 -8.52 -5.30 1.66
CA VAL A 17 -9.59 -4.38 2.06
C VAL A 17 -9.48 -3.98 3.53
N HIS A 18 -9.13 -4.88 4.45
CA HIS A 18 -8.91 -4.51 5.86
C HIS A 18 -7.70 -3.58 6.04
N ALA A 19 -6.64 -3.75 5.26
CA ALA A 19 -5.53 -2.80 5.24
C ALA A 19 -6.00 -1.41 4.77
N LEU A 20 -6.75 -1.34 3.65
CA LEU A 20 -7.31 -0.07 3.13
C LEU A 20 -8.23 0.62 4.14
N LEU A 21 -9.12 -0.14 4.80
CA LEU A 21 -10.02 0.40 5.83
C LEU A 21 -9.26 0.99 7.01
N ASN A 22 -8.18 0.33 7.45
CA ASN A 22 -7.36 0.84 8.54
C ASN A 22 -6.54 2.07 8.13
N VAL A 23 -5.98 2.09 6.91
CA VAL A 23 -5.31 3.28 6.35
C VAL A 23 -6.24 4.49 6.39
N TRP A 24 -7.46 4.31 5.88
CA TRP A 24 -8.45 5.38 5.83
C TRP A 24 -8.89 5.84 7.21
N ASN A 25 -9.16 4.92 8.14
CA ASN A 25 -9.56 5.27 9.51
C ASN A 25 -8.47 6.04 10.26
N TYR A 26 -7.20 5.66 10.15
CA TYR A 26 -6.11 6.45 10.75
C TYR A 26 -5.97 7.82 10.11
N HIS A 27 -6.09 7.91 8.78
CA HIS A 27 -6.03 9.18 8.06
C HIS A 27 -7.15 10.13 8.52
N GLN A 28 -8.39 9.66 8.60
CA GLN A 28 -9.53 10.46 9.07
C GLN A 28 -9.39 10.92 10.53
N ARG A 29 -8.56 10.24 11.34
CA ARG A 29 -8.25 10.63 12.72
C ARG A 29 -7.06 11.57 12.83
N GLY A 30 -6.53 12.06 11.70
CA GLY A 30 -5.44 13.02 11.66
C GLY A 30 -4.07 12.40 11.96
N TYR A 31 -3.86 11.13 11.63
CA TYR A 31 -2.55 10.49 11.71
C TYR A 31 -1.79 10.73 10.41
N ASP A 32 -0.46 10.66 10.48
CA ASP A 32 0.37 10.55 9.29
C ASP A 32 0.46 9.07 8.92
N VAL A 33 -0.06 8.72 7.73
CA VAL A 33 -0.31 7.32 7.35
C VAL A 33 0.40 6.99 6.06
N ALA A 34 1.04 5.83 6.04
CA ALA A 34 1.65 5.23 4.86
C ALA A 34 1.04 3.85 4.59
N LEU A 35 0.49 3.65 3.40
CA LEU A 35 0.20 2.31 2.87
C LEU A 35 1.40 1.83 2.07
N ILE A 36 1.88 0.64 2.42
CA ILE A 36 2.95 -0.09 1.75
C ILE A 36 2.35 -1.38 1.19
N VAL A 37 2.40 -1.53 -0.13
CA VAL A 37 1.84 -2.70 -0.85
C VAL A 37 3.00 -3.64 -1.19
N GLU A 38 3.02 -4.79 -0.52
CA GLU A 38 4.08 -5.79 -0.56
C GLU A 38 3.50 -7.20 -0.82
N GLY A 39 4.38 -8.17 -1.04
CA GLY A 39 4.01 -9.58 -1.15
C GLY A 39 2.94 -9.89 -2.19
N ALA A 40 2.02 -10.79 -1.83
CA ALA A 40 0.93 -11.20 -2.70
C ALA A 40 -0.16 -10.12 -2.85
N SER A 41 -0.21 -9.13 -1.95
CA SER A 41 -1.18 -8.03 -2.04
C SER A 41 -0.99 -7.19 -3.31
N CYS A 42 0.21 -7.17 -3.89
CA CYS A 42 0.47 -6.48 -5.16
C CYS A 42 -0.44 -6.96 -6.30
N ALA A 43 -0.93 -8.21 -6.28
CA ALA A 43 -1.90 -8.71 -7.26
C ALA A 43 -3.21 -7.92 -7.25
N ARG A 44 -3.58 -7.34 -6.09
CA ARG A 44 -4.83 -6.61 -5.91
C ARG A 44 -4.88 -5.27 -6.64
N LEU A 45 -3.73 -4.74 -7.06
CA LEU A 45 -3.69 -3.56 -7.92
C LEU A 45 -4.45 -3.77 -9.25
N GLY A 46 -4.55 -5.00 -9.74
CA GLY A 46 -5.23 -5.34 -10.99
C GLY A 46 -6.76 -5.50 -10.89
N ASP A 47 -7.30 -5.66 -9.68
CA ASP A 47 -8.72 -5.97 -9.47
C ASP A 47 -9.43 -5.08 -8.42
N ILE A 48 -8.71 -4.32 -7.59
CA ILE A 48 -9.31 -3.45 -6.56
C ILE A 48 -10.23 -2.38 -7.17
N SER A 49 -9.89 -1.83 -8.33
CA SER A 49 -10.71 -0.83 -9.04
C SER A 49 -12.02 -1.38 -9.60
N LYS A 50 -12.16 -2.71 -9.67
CA LYS A 50 -13.38 -3.41 -10.10
C LYS A 50 -14.18 -3.96 -8.92
N SER A 51 -13.66 -3.82 -7.71
CA SER A 51 -14.30 -4.29 -6.48
C SER A 51 -15.32 -3.26 -5.95
N PRO A 52 -16.19 -3.66 -5.00
CA PRO A 52 -17.02 -2.69 -4.27
C PRO A 52 -16.23 -1.59 -3.55
N GLN A 53 -14.92 -1.77 -3.35
CA GLN A 53 -14.02 -0.83 -2.68
C GLN A 53 -13.20 0.05 -3.63
N ALA A 54 -13.59 0.12 -4.91
CA ALA A 54 -12.97 1.00 -5.90
C ALA A 54 -12.90 2.46 -5.42
N SER A 55 -13.99 2.99 -4.83
CA SER A 55 -14.03 4.36 -4.31
C SER A 55 -13.06 4.57 -3.15
N LEU A 56 -12.95 3.60 -2.24
CA LEU A 56 -12.00 3.68 -1.11
C LEU A 56 -10.55 3.68 -1.61
N TRP A 57 -10.23 2.82 -2.58
CA TRP A 57 -8.91 2.78 -3.20
C TRP A 57 -8.54 4.12 -3.87
N ASN A 58 -9.46 4.70 -4.64
CA ASN A 58 -9.24 5.99 -5.29
C ASN A 58 -9.02 7.10 -4.26
N ASN A 59 -9.82 7.16 -3.19
CA ASN A 59 -9.63 8.13 -2.12
C ASN A 59 -8.23 8.02 -1.47
N ILE A 60 -7.76 6.79 -1.21
CA ILE A 60 -6.43 6.54 -0.62
C ILE A 60 -5.31 6.99 -1.56
N ARG A 61 -5.45 6.73 -2.87
CA ARG A 61 -4.49 7.16 -3.89
C ARG A 61 -4.45 8.68 -4.03
N GLU A 62 -5.61 9.32 -4.18
CA GLU A 62 -5.74 10.78 -4.34
C GLU A 62 -5.26 11.52 -3.09
N ALA A 63 -5.43 10.94 -1.90
CA ALA A 63 -4.89 11.48 -0.65
C ALA A 63 -3.37 11.26 -0.49
N GLY A 64 -2.69 10.63 -1.46
CA GLY A 64 -1.24 10.39 -1.41
C GLY A 64 -0.81 9.41 -0.33
N LEU A 65 -1.72 8.52 0.12
CA LEU A 65 -1.47 7.61 1.23
C LEU A 65 -0.77 6.32 0.79
N VAL A 66 -0.81 5.96 -0.49
CA VAL A 66 0.08 4.92 -1.03
C VAL A 66 1.49 5.52 -1.05
N ARG A 67 2.39 4.98 -0.24
CA ARG A 67 3.76 5.51 -0.08
C ARG A 67 4.84 4.59 -0.61
N SER A 68 4.53 3.32 -0.84
CA SER A 68 5.44 2.35 -1.44
C SER A 68 4.65 1.19 -2.06
N VAL A 69 5.00 0.82 -3.28
CA VAL A 69 4.58 -0.43 -3.94
C VAL A 69 5.84 -1.19 -4.28
N CYS A 70 6.00 -2.38 -3.71
CA CYS A 70 7.20 -3.19 -3.93
C CYS A 70 7.35 -3.56 -5.41
N LYS A 71 8.46 -3.12 -6.02
CA LYS A 71 8.77 -3.36 -7.44
C LYS A 71 8.85 -4.84 -7.77
N ALA A 72 9.62 -5.62 -7.00
CA ALA A 72 9.81 -7.05 -7.24
C ALA A 72 8.49 -7.84 -7.12
N CYS A 73 7.71 -7.60 -6.06
CA CYS A 73 6.40 -8.22 -5.86
C CYS A 73 5.38 -7.83 -6.93
N ALA A 74 5.30 -6.55 -7.32
CA ALA A 74 4.42 -6.12 -8.41
C ALA A 74 4.80 -6.76 -9.75
N ALA A 75 6.10 -6.91 -10.03
CA ALA A 75 6.56 -7.65 -11.21
C ALA A 75 6.13 -9.12 -11.15
N MET A 76 6.34 -9.79 -10.00
CA MET A 76 5.97 -11.20 -9.80
C MET A 76 4.45 -11.43 -9.91
N MET A 77 3.65 -10.45 -9.48
CA MET A 77 2.18 -10.51 -9.53
C MET A 77 1.59 -10.00 -10.87
N ASN A 78 2.44 -9.63 -11.84
CA ASN A 78 2.03 -9.06 -13.13
C ASN A 78 1.20 -7.77 -13.01
N THR A 79 1.51 -6.93 -12.02
CA THR A 79 0.83 -5.65 -11.76
C THR A 79 1.76 -4.44 -11.78
N LEU A 80 3.03 -4.62 -12.19
CA LEU A 80 3.99 -3.52 -12.26
C LEU A 80 3.56 -2.41 -13.22
N GLU A 81 3.12 -2.76 -14.44
CA GLU A 81 2.64 -1.78 -15.42
C GLU A 81 1.40 -1.04 -14.90
N ILE A 82 0.50 -1.75 -14.23
CA ILE A 82 -0.68 -1.15 -13.59
C ILE A 82 -0.27 -0.13 -12.52
N ALA A 83 0.76 -0.44 -11.72
CA ALA A 83 1.28 0.50 -10.73
C ALA A 83 1.89 1.75 -11.39
N GLN A 84 2.55 1.59 -12.54
CA GLN A 84 3.12 2.69 -13.32
C GLN A 84 2.02 3.57 -13.95
N GLU A 85 1.02 2.96 -14.58
CA GLU A 85 -0.14 3.66 -15.17
C GLU A 85 -0.94 4.43 -14.11
N GLN A 86 -1.01 3.90 -12.90
CA GLN A 86 -1.65 4.56 -11.76
C GLN A 86 -0.76 5.60 -11.06
N GLU A 87 0.47 5.82 -11.57
CA GLU A 87 1.49 6.72 -11.01
C GLU A 87 1.78 6.46 -9.53
N LEU A 88 1.73 5.18 -9.11
CA LEU A 88 2.00 4.79 -7.73
C LEU A 88 3.52 4.86 -7.43
N PRO A 89 3.91 5.16 -6.17
CA PRO A 89 5.31 5.19 -5.78
C PRO A 89 5.90 3.78 -5.74
N ILE A 90 6.49 3.36 -6.86
CA ILE A 90 7.17 2.08 -6.98
C ILE A 90 8.52 2.16 -6.27
N ASP A 91 8.76 1.23 -5.34
CA ASP A 91 9.94 1.18 -4.50
C ASP A 91 10.69 -0.14 -4.71
N GLY A 92 12.01 -0.06 -4.79
CA GLY A 92 12.90 -1.20 -4.90
C GLY A 92 14.24 -0.97 -4.20
N ALA A 93 14.29 -0.05 -3.23
CA ALA A 93 15.52 0.33 -2.56
C ALA A 93 16.16 -0.84 -1.78
N LEU A 94 15.36 -1.76 -1.27
CA LEU A 94 15.82 -2.96 -0.57
C LEU A 94 16.00 -4.13 -1.54
N SER A 95 17.08 -4.12 -2.33
CA SER A 95 17.37 -5.20 -3.30
C SER A 95 16.20 -5.51 -4.27
N GLY A 96 15.45 -4.49 -4.67
CA GLY A 96 14.25 -4.64 -5.51
C GLY A 96 12.93 -4.70 -4.74
N HIS A 97 12.96 -4.73 -3.41
CA HIS A 97 11.80 -4.69 -2.52
C HIS A 97 11.60 -3.32 -1.86
N SER A 98 10.43 -3.13 -1.25
CA SER A 98 10.14 -1.94 -0.46
C SER A 98 11.04 -1.88 0.78
N ASP A 99 11.68 -0.74 1.02
CA ASP A 99 12.52 -0.57 2.20
C ASP A 99 11.69 -0.10 3.40
N LEU A 100 11.35 -1.05 4.28
CA LEU A 100 10.59 -0.75 5.49
C LEU A 100 11.39 0.04 6.52
N GLU A 101 12.74 -0.01 6.48
CA GLU A 101 13.58 0.73 7.42
C GLU A 101 13.35 2.23 7.29
N PHE A 102 13.21 2.73 6.06
CA PHE A 102 12.88 4.13 5.76
C PHE A 102 11.70 4.63 6.61
N PHE A 103 10.63 3.85 6.71
CA PHE A 103 9.45 4.22 7.49
C PHE A 103 9.72 4.18 8.99
N THR A 104 10.39 3.13 9.50
CA THR A 104 10.70 3.05 10.93
C THR A 104 11.65 4.17 11.38
N LYS A 105 12.63 4.53 10.54
CA LYS A 105 13.56 5.64 10.76
C LYS A 105 12.87 6.99 10.79
N GLU A 106 11.84 7.17 9.97
CA GLU A 106 10.97 8.34 9.97
C GLU A 106 9.98 8.35 11.16
N GLY A 107 9.99 7.32 12.00
CA GLY A 107 9.21 7.24 13.24
C GLY A 107 7.81 6.62 13.07
N TYR A 108 7.56 5.87 12.00
CA TYR A 108 6.31 5.12 11.83
C TYR A 108 6.30 3.84 12.68
N ASP A 109 5.18 3.60 13.38
CA ASP A 109 4.86 2.25 13.87
C ASP A 109 4.34 1.41 12.69
N ILE A 110 4.88 0.21 12.50
CA ILE A 110 4.45 -0.70 11.43
C ILE A 110 3.36 -1.66 11.93
N ILE A 111 2.30 -1.80 11.14
CA ILE A 111 1.26 -2.82 11.30
C ILE A 111 1.19 -3.66 10.02
N LEU A 112 1.34 -4.98 10.15
CA LEU A 112 1.30 -5.93 9.03
C LEU A 112 -0.11 -6.53 8.87
N PHE A 113 -0.58 -6.61 7.62
CA PHE A 113 -1.87 -7.16 7.20
C PHE A 113 -1.72 -8.25 6.13
#